data_AF-A0A953T609-F1
#
_entry.id   AF-A0A953T609-F1
#
_cell.length_a   1.000
_cell.length_b   1.000
_cell.length_c   1.000
_cell.angle_alpha   90.00
_cell.angle_beta   90.00
_cell.angle_gamma   90.00
#
_symmetry.space_group_name_H-M   'P 1'
#
loop_
_entity.id
_entity.type
_entity.pdbx_description
1 polymer ?
#
loop_
_entity_poly.entity_id
_entity_poly.type
_entity_poly.pdbx_seq_one_letter_code
_entity_poly.pdbx_strand_id
1 'polypeptide(L)'
;MLYPSFEWYLLSAHSLFSTFSKAVWDKGGRVIDSILLSGVIKKYNVDSKWGKEVIAKFCKKIVSQDERFKDSVLLRREIDDVRFLTVFFSTLAFIFIFIQAILPVFGEERLRWDHFGIIFLILSLVSFFMAGAIERKKKPFLGKFLAAFVLIALWHIILVIAPQDVRGAHMVGYVTIIAFLGIFRNIATVLIAGISSLISYLILFYFYYPHIVRLHPMPDMVFLAVIIVIVIFVTSSIQEYFLGLTDVQDELETSRMSLEIQVRARTRELEELRDGLEKSIEERTSELNKKVEEFEKFNKLIVGREMKMVDLKKKIEELEKEKKS
;
A
#
# COMPACT_ATOMS: atom_id res chain seq x y z
N MET A 1 33.47 -11.31 27.72
CA MET A 1 32.04 -11.46 28.05
C MET A 1 31.40 -10.08 27.99
N LEU A 2 30.72 -9.73 26.89
CA LEU A 2 29.97 -8.48 26.78
C LEU A 2 28.78 -8.67 25.81
N TYR A 3 27.61 -8.65 26.44
CA TYR A 3 26.21 -8.47 26.04
C TYR A 3 25.72 -8.61 24.57
N PRO A 4 24.67 -9.43 24.33
CA PRO A 4 24.01 -9.61 23.03
C PRO A 4 22.88 -8.59 22.76
N SER A 5 22.90 -7.39 23.32
CA SER A 5 21.73 -6.48 23.28
C SER A 5 21.46 -5.82 21.92
N PHE A 6 22.47 -5.64 21.07
CA PHE A 6 22.30 -4.89 19.80
C PHE A 6 21.57 -5.69 18.70
N GLU A 7 21.80 -7.00 18.65
CA GLU A 7 21.12 -7.90 17.69
C GLU A 7 19.62 -7.97 17.97
N TRP A 8 19.21 -7.92 19.24
CA TRP A 8 17.80 -7.86 19.62
C TRP A 8 17.10 -6.57 19.17
N TYR A 9 17.80 -5.43 19.13
CA TYR A 9 17.20 -4.18 18.64
C TYR A 9 16.99 -4.19 17.12
N LEU A 10 17.95 -4.69 16.35
CA LEU A 10 17.80 -4.88 14.89
C LEU A 10 16.71 -5.91 14.55
N LEU A 11 16.64 -7.01 15.29
CA LEU A 11 15.58 -8.01 15.14
C LEU A 11 14.20 -7.43 15.51
N SER A 12 14.14 -6.60 16.56
CA SER A 12 12.89 -5.95 16.98
C SER A 12 12.40 -4.94 15.94
N ALA A 13 13.30 -4.16 15.32
CA ALA A 13 12.94 -3.21 14.27
C ALA A 13 12.47 -3.90 12.98
N HIS A 14 13.13 -5.00 12.58
CA HIS A 14 12.71 -5.79 11.43
C HIS A 14 11.37 -6.51 11.68
N SER A 15 11.19 -7.06 12.89
CA SER A 15 9.94 -7.71 13.29
C SER A 15 8.79 -6.72 13.39
N LEU A 16 9.04 -5.48 13.87
CA LEU A 16 8.06 -4.40 13.93
C LEU A 16 7.69 -3.90 12.53
N PHE A 17 8.64 -3.79 11.60
CA PHE A 17 8.36 -3.44 10.21
C PHE A 17 7.54 -4.53 9.49
N SER A 18 7.87 -5.81 9.73
CA SER A 18 7.14 -6.96 9.19
C SER A 18 5.72 -7.06 9.77
N THR A 19 5.54 -6.89 11.08
CA THR A 19 4.19 -6.85 11.68
C THR A 19 3.40 -5.62 11.26
N PHE A 20 4.05 -4.48 11.01
CA PHE A 20 3.36 -3.28 10.51
C PHE A 20 2.92 -3.46 9.06
N SER A 21 3.77 -4.03 8.19
CA SER A 21 3.40 -4.40 6.82
C SER A 21 2.24 -5.38 6.79
N LYS A 22 2.29 -6.41 7.66
CA LYS A 22 1.21 -7.39 7.83
C LYS A 22 -0.07 -6.76 8.37
N ALA A 23 -0.01 -5.86 9.36
CA ALA A 23 -1.16 -5.13 9.91
C ALA A 23 -1.76 -4.11 8.93
N VAL A 24 -0.94 -3.59 8.01
CA VAL A 24 -1.38 -2.71 6.91
C VAL A 24 -2.09 -3.51 5.84
N TRP A 25 -1.57 -4.70 5.50
CA TRP A 25 -2.22 -5.64 4.59
C TRP A 25 -3.54 -6.15 5.19
N ASP A 26 -3.55 -6.46 6.50
CA ASP A 26 -4.74 -6.79 7.29
C ASP A 26 -5.73 -5.62 7.35
N LYS A 27 -5.28 -4.35 7.35
CA LYS A 27 -6.19 -3.19 7.41
C LYS A 27 -6.77 -2.79 6.05
N GLY A 28 -6.04 -3.00 4.95
CA GLY A 28 -6.62 -2.98 3.61
C GLY A 28 -7.63 -4.12 3.40
N GLY A 29 -7.32 -5.29 3.97
CA GLY A 29 -8.24 -6.42 4.10
C GLY A 29 -9.44 -6.10 5.00
N ARG A 30 -9.29 -5.39 6.12
CA ARG A 30 -10.37 -5.11 7.11
C ARG A 30 -11.52 -4.28 6.59
N VAL A 31 -11.36 -3.46 5.56
CA VAL A 31 -12.51 -2.76 4.96
C VAL A 31 -13.37 -3.76 4.20
N ILE A 32 -12.73 -4.63 3.42
CA ILE A 32 -13.37 -5.74 2.68
C ILE A 32 -13.94 -6.77 3.66
N ASP A 33 -13.20 -7.11 4.73
CA ASP A 33 -13.63 -8.00 5.80
C ASP A 33 -14.74 -7.40 6.65
N SER A 34 -14.81 -6.08 6.89
CA SER A 34 -15.94 -5.47 7.61
C SER A 34 -17.23 -5.50 6.79
N ILE A 35 -17.12 -5.48 5.46
CA ILE A 35 -18.23 -5.63 4.53
C ILE A 35 -18.63 -7.11 4.46
N LEU A 36 -17.68 -8.04 4.41
CA LEU A 36 -17.93 -9.48 4.42
C LEU A 36 -18.45 -10.00 5.78
N LEU A 37 -17.93 -9.50 6.92
CA LEU A 37 -18.39 -9.83 8.27
C LEU A 37 -19.77 -9.24 8.58
N SER A 38 -20.16 -8.14 7.93
CA SER A 38 -21.56 -7.69 8.01
C SER A 38 -22.53 -8.70 7.38
N GLY A 39 -22.06 -9.51 6.42
CA GLY A 39 -22.78 -10.68 5.92
C GLY A 39 -22.78 -11.88 6.86
N VAL A 40 -21.78 -12.00 7.75
CA VAL A 40 -21.68 -13.09 8.75
C VAL A 40 -22.57 -12.83 9.98
N ILE A 41 -22.91 -11.58 10.29
CA ILE A 41 -23.92 -11.23 11.30
C ILE A 41 -25.32 -11.44 10.70
N LYS A 42 -25.67 -12.73 10.67
CA LYS A 42 -26.81 -13.52 10.17
C LYS A 42 -28.25 -12.96 10.10
N LYS A 43 -28.54 -11.66 10.16
CA LYS A 43 -29.94 -11.17 10.14
C LYS A 43 -30.33 -10.23 9.01
N TYR A 44 -29.39 -9.76 8.19
CA TYR A 44 -29.71 -8.86 7.09
C TYR A 44 -29.13 -9.41 5.78
N ASN A 45 -30.00 -10.03 4.98
CA ASN A 45 -29.69 -10.44 3.62
C ASN A 45 -29.22 -9.22 2.81
N VAL A 46 -28.21 -9.37 1.96
CA VAL A 46 -27.74 -8.31 1.04
C VAL A 46 -28.88 -7.77 0.18
N ASP A 47 -29.85 -8.63 -0.13
CA ASP A 47 -31.05 -8.27 -0.90
C ASP A 47 -32.12 -7.51 -0.07
N SER A 48 -31.96 -7.42 1.25
CA SER A 48 -32.84 -6.61 2.10
C SER A 48 -32.72 -5.12 1.74
N LYS A 49 -33.80 -4.37 1.96
CA LYS A 49 -33.81 -2.92 1.72
C LYS A 49 -32.67 -2.21 2.45
N TRP A 50 -32.35 -2.65 3.68
CA TRP A 50 -31.22 -2.13 4.46
C TRP A 50 -29.86 -2.49 3.84
N GLY A 51 -29.67 -3.74 3.40
CA GLY A 51 -28.44 -4.16 2.72
C GLY A 51 -28.18 -3.37 1.44
N LYS A 52 -29.20 -3.18 0.60
CA LYS A 52 -29.13 -2.34 -0.60
C LYS A 52 -28.83 -0.89 -0.27
N GLU A 53 -29.40 -0.35 0.81
CA GLU A 53 -29.17 1.03 1.24
C GLU A 53 -27.77 1.24 1.84
N VAL A 54 -27.24 0.26 2.58
CA VAL A 54 -25.87 0.27 3.10
C VAL A 54 -24.85 0.15 1.96
N ILE A 55 -25.07 -0.75 1.00
CA ILE A 55 -24.23 -0.88 -0.20
C ILE A 55 -24.32 0.40 -1.03
N ALA A 56 -25.51 0.95 -1.27
CA ALA A 56 -25.66 2.20 -1.99
C ALA A 56 -24.98 3.37 -1.26
N LYS A 57 -25.03 3.42 0.07
CA LYS A 57 -24.35 4.44 0.89
C LYS A 57 -22.84 4.24 0.89
N PHE A 58 -22.35 3.00 0.86
CA PHE A 58 -20.94 2.67 0.73
C PHE A 58 -20.41 3.00 -0.67
N CYS A 59 -21.09 2.58 -1.73
CA CYS A 59 -20.78 2.96 -3.11
C CYS A 59 -20.84 4.48 -3.29
N LYS A 60 -21.87 5.14 -2.77
CA LYS A 60 -21.96 6.61 -2.77
C LYS A 60 -20.83 7.24 -1.97
N LYS A 61 -20.39 6.62 -0.87
CA LYS A 61 -19.26 7.10 -0.07
C LYS A 61 -17.93 6.89 -0.78
N ILE A 62 -17.72 5.80 -1.51
CA ILE A 62 -16.55 5.60 -2.38
C ILE A 62 -16.56 6.63 -3.52
N VAL A 63 -17.68 6.71 -4.26
CA VAL A 63 -17.86 7.62 -5.39
C VAL A 63 -17.78 9.10 -4.98
N SER A 64 -18.19 9.45 -3.75
CA SER A 64 -18.07 10.82 -3.22
C SER A 64 -16.78 11.07 -2.41
N GLN A 65 -15.92 10.07 -2.21
CA GLN A 65 -14.63 10.22 -1.53
C GLN A 65 -13.43 10.37 -2.48
N ASP A 66 -13.66 10.66 -3.75
CA ASP A 66 -12.63 10.78 -4.79
C ASP A 66 -11.47 11.72 -4.36
N GLU A 67 -11.78 12.85 -3.70
CA GLU A 67 -10.74 13.74 -3.14
C GLU A 67 -10.13 13.23 -1.83
N ARG A 68 -10.93 12.61 -0.94
CA ARG A 68 -10.47 12.20 0.40
C ARG A 68 -9.57 10.97 0.39
N PHE A 69 -9.70 10.09 -0.61
CA PHE A 69 -8.82 8.93 -0.73
C PHE A 69 -7.44 9.37 -1.20
N LYS A 70 -7.36 10.20 -2.24
CA LYS A 70 -6.12 10.81 -2.73
C LYS A 70 -5.35 11.51 -1.62
N ASP A 71 -6.05 12.33 -0.83
CA ASP A 71 -5.46 12.99 0.35
C ASP A 71 -4.92 12.00 1.40
N SER A 72 -5.64 10.89 1.64
CA SER A 72 -5.21 9.89 2.61
C SER A 72 -3.96 9.11 2.15
N VAL A 73 -3.85 8.83 0.85
CA VAL A 73 -2.68 8.18 0.24
C VAL A 73 -1.48 9.13 0.25
N LEU A 74 -1.69 10.40 -0.11
CA LEU A 74 -0.66 11.43 -0.05
C LEU A 74 -0.16 11.62 1.38
N LEU A 75 -1.06 11.80 2.35
CA LEU A 75 -0.71 11.95 3.77
C LEU A 75 0.06 10.73 4.29
N ARG A 76 -0.34 9.52 3.90
CA ARG A 76 0.33 8.29 4.31
C ARG A 76 1.75 8.23 3.77
N ARG A 77 1.95 8.59 2.51
CA ARG A 77 3.28 8.65 1.91
C ARG A 77 4.15 9.74 2.54
N GLU A 78 3.58 10.90 2.87
CA GLU A 78 4.30 11.93 3.61
C GLU A 78 4.79 11.42 4.98
N ILE A 79 3.98 10.61 5.68
CA ILE A 79 4.38 9.97 6.93
C ILE A 79 5.53 8.98 6.70
N ASP A 80 5.47 8.18 5.64
CA ASP A 80 6.52 7.21 5.31
C ASP A 80 7.86 7.91 4.96
N ASP A 81 7.81 9.02 4.26
CA ASP A 81 8.99 9.85 3.96
C ASP A 81 9.64 10.42 5.23
N VAL A 82 8.83 10.98 6.15
CA VAL A 82 9.35 11.52 7.41
C VAL A 82 9.90 10.38 8.29
N ARG A 83 9.28 9.20 8.26
CA ARG A 83 9.78 8.00 8.94
C ARG A 83 11.13 7.57 8.38
N PHE A 84 11.27 7.51 7.06
CA PHE A 84 12.56 7.20 6.41
C PHE A 84 13.64 8.19 6.84
N LEU A 85 13.33 9.48 6.81
CA LEU A 85 14.26 10.53 7.19
C LEU A 85 14.66 10.43 8.68
N THR A 86 13.71 10.09 9.56
CA THR A 86 13.98 9.84 10.99
C THR A 86 14.92 8.64 11.19
N VAL A 87 14.71 7.54 10.46
CA VAL A 87 15.59 6.37 10.49
C VAL A 87 16.98 6.73 9.96
N PHE A 88 17.06 7.53 8.89
CA PHE A 88 18.31 8.00 8.31
C PHE A 88 19.13 8.82 9.32
N PHE A 89 18.54 9.83 9.97
CA PHE A 89 19.25 10.62 10.98
C PHE A 89 19.69 9.80 12.19
N SER A 90 18.84 8.87 12.64
CA SER A 90 19.20 7.96 13.73
C SER A 90 20.40 7.11 13.36
N THR A 91 20.40 6.54 12.15
CA THR A 91 21.51 5.73 11.62
C THR A 91 22.78 6.56 11.47
N LEU A 92 22.67 7.80 10.97
CA LEU A 92 23.80 8.71 10.82
C LEU A 92 24.41 9.08 12.18
N ALA A 93 23.59 9.32 13.20
CA ALA A 93 24.06 9.53 14.57
C ALA A 93 24.81 8.31 15.13
N PHE A 94 24.31 7.09 14.87
CA PHE A 94 24.99 5.85 15.25
C PHE A 94 26.33 5.66 14.52
N ILE A 95 26.36 5.87 13.20
CA ILE A 95 27.59 5.82 12.40
C ILE A 95 28.60 6.84 12.93
N PHE A 96 28.15 8.04 13.30
CA PHE A 96 29.02 9.07 13.83
C PHE A 96 29.66 8.68 15.18
N ILE A 97 28.89 8.06 16.09
CA ILE A 97 29.43 7.47 17.33
C ILE A 97 30.46 6.38 17.01
N PHE A 98 30.15 5.51 16.04
CA PHE A 98 31.00 4.39 15.67
C PHE A 98 32.34 4.86 15.08
N ILE A 99 32.31 5.83 14.16
CA ILE A 99 33.52 6.45 13.60
C ILE A 99 34.37 7.07 14.72
N GLN A 100 33.76 7.79 15.65
CA GLN A 100 34.45 8.41 16.79
C GLN A 100 35.04 7.39 17.78
N ALA A 101 34.50 6.17 17.84
CA ALA A 101 35.06 5.07 18.63
C ALA A 101 36.23 4.39 17.92
N ILE A 102 36.22 4.37 16.58
CA ILE A 102 37.21 3.66 15.76
C ILE A 102 38.44 4.51 15.41
N LEU A 103 38.28 5.81 15.18
CA LEU A 103 39.39 6.71 14.83
C LEU A 103 40.64 6.55 15.72
N PRO A 104 40.53 6.39 17.06
CA PRO A 104 41.68 6.16 17.92
C PRO A 104 42.48 4.89 17.61
N VAL A 105 41.83 3.84 17.08
CA VAL A 105 42.46 2.57 16.71
C VAL A 105 43.43 2.76 15.54
N PHE A 106 43.16 3.75 14.67
CA PHE A 106 43.98 4.07 13.51
C PHE A 106 45.03 5.15 13.76
N GLY A 107 45.15 5.64 14.99
CA GLY A 107 46.11 6.71 15.34
C GLY A 107 45.74 8.09 14.80
N GLU A 108 44.53 8.26 14.28
CA GLU A 108 44.01 9.55 13.83
C GLU A 108 43.58 10.42 15.02
N GLU A 109 43.82 11.72 14.92
CA GLU A 109 43.46 12.65 15.98
C GLU A 109 41.94 12.69 16.17
N ARG A 110 41.52 12.47 17.42
CA ARG A 110 40.11 12.42 17.77
C ARG A 110 39.47 13.77 17.54
N LEU A 111 38.26 13.77 16.96
CA LEU A 111 37.44 14.98 16.97
C LEU A 111 37.26 15.42 18.43
N ARG A 112 37.63 16.66 18.70
CA ARG A 112 37.53 17.28 20.03
C ARG A 112 36.13 17.05 20.63
N TRP A 113 36.08 16.53 21.86
CA TRP A 113 34.84 16.03 22.49
C TRP A 113 33.74 17.10 22.60
N ASP A 114 34.13 18.35 22.74
CA ASP A 114 33.25 19.53 22.70
C ASP A 114 32.54 19.68 21.35
N HIS A 115 33.26 19.59 20.24
CA HIS A 115 32.67 19.65 18.90
C HIS A 115 31.77 18.44 18.62
N PHE A 116 32.20 17.26 19.03
CA PHE A 116 31.42 16.03 18.87
C PHE A 116 30.08 16.10 19.62
N GLY A 117 30.11 16.56 20.88
CA GLY A 117 28.92 16.67 21.72
C GLY A 117 27.86 17.61 21.12
N ILE A 118 28.29 18.74 20.54
CA ILE A 118 27.40 19.71 19.88
C ILE A 118 26.73 19.06 18.66
N ILE A 119 27.51 18.43 17.77
CA ILE A 119 26.98 17.77 16.57
C ILE A 119 25.98 16.68 16.93
N PHE A 120 26.35 15.82 17.89
CA PHE A 120 25.50 14.73 18.34
C PHE A 120 24.19 15.24 18.97
N LEU A 121 24.27 16.27 19.80
CA LEU A 121 23.08 16.88 20.43
C LEU A 121 22.13 17.47 19.40
N ILE A 122 22.64 18.17 18.37
CA ILE A 122 21.84 18.70 17.27
C ILE A 122 21.14 17.55 16.52
N LEU A 123 21.87 16.50 16.13
CA LEU A 123 21.34 15.35 15.42
C LEU A 123 20.26 14.61 16.22
N SER A 124 20.48 14.41 17.52
CA SER A 124 19.54 13.75 18.42
C SER A 124 18.27 14.57 18.62
N LEU A 125 18.41 15.88 18.84
CA LEU A 125 17.28 16.79 19.03
C LEU A 125 16.40 16.86 17.79
N VAL A 126 17.00 16.87 16.61
CA VAL A 126 16.27 16.91 15.33
C VAL A 126 15.54 15.61 15.05
N SER A 127 16.19 14.48 15.33
CA SER A 127 15.54 13.16 15.27
C SER A 127 14.33 13.09 16.21
N PHE A 128 14.45 13.66 17.41
CA PHE A 128 13.35 13.74 18.38
C PHE A 128 12.18 14.61 17.87
N PHE A 129 12.45 15.81 17.35
CA PHE A 129 11.40 16.68 16.80
C PHE A 129 10.69 16.04 15.60
N MET A 130 11.44 15.35 14.74
CA MET A 130 10.88 14.62 13.61
C MET A 130 9.99 13.46 14.04
N ALA A 131 10.43 12.66 15.02
CA ALA A 131 9.61 11.62 15.62
C ALA A 131 8.32 12.19 16.23
N GLY A 132 8.41 13.32 16.94
CA GLY A 132 7.26 14.03 17.48
C GLY A 132 6.31 14.57 16.39
N ALA A 133 6.84 15.03 15.26
CA ALA A 133 6.04 15.47 14.11
C ALA A 133 5.27 14.30 13.49
N ILE A 134 5.88 13.11 13.38
CA ILE A 134 5.22 11.87 12.93
C ILE A 134 4.07 11.51 13.89
N GLU A 135 4.34 11.48 15.19
CA GLU A 135 3.37 11.03 16.20
C GLU A 135 2.14 11.93 16.24
N ARG A 136 2.33 13.25 16.14
CA ARG A 136 1.23 14.22 16.20
C ARG A 136 0.37 14.26 14.94
N LYS A 137 0.78 13.61 13.83
CA LYS A 137 0.10 13.62 12.51
C LYS A 137 -0.30 15.01 12.01
N LYS A 138 0.31 16.08 12.54
CA LYS A 138 -0.01 17.46 12.20
C LYS A 138 1.11 17.99 11.32
N LYS A 139 0.80 18.25 10.05
CA LYS A 139 1.68 18.89 9.06
C LYS A 139 3.05 18.18 8.90
N PRO A 140 3.08 16.95 8.35
CA PRO A 140 4.34 16.21 8.11
C PRO A 140 5.33 16.99 7.24
N PHE A 141 4.84 17.92 6.42
CA PHE A 141 5.62 18.92 5.70
C PHE A 141 6.68 19.59 6.58
N LEU A 142 6.33 20.04 7.79
CA LEU A 142 7.24 20.80 8.68
C LEU A 142 8.50 20.00 9.07
N GLY A 143 8.36 18.68 9.24
CA GLY A 143 9.48 17.80 9.57
C GLY A 143 10.55 17.80 8.47
N LYS A 144 10.14 17.74 7.20
CA LYS A 144 11.05 17.77 6.04
C LYS A 144 11.85 19.08 5.98
N PHE A 145 11.22 20.23 6.28
CA PHE A 145 11.93 21.52 6.33
C PHE A 145 12.95 21.57 7.46
N LEU A 146 12.55 21.12 8.65
CA LEU A 146 13.44 21.12 9.81
C LEU A 146 14.68 20.28 9.53
N ALA A 147 14.49 19.09 8.95
CA ALA A 147 15.57 18.22 8.53
C ALA A 147 16.50 18.85 7.48
N ALA A 148 15.93 19.49 6.45
CA ALA A 148 16.72 20.17 5.42
C ALA A 148 17.59 21.27 6.02
N PHE A 149 16.99 22.14 6.84
CA PHE A 149 17.71 23.23 7.51
C PHE A 149 18.83 22.69 8.40
N VAL A 150 18.57 21.62 9.15
CA VAL A 150 19.55 20.99 10.04
C VAL A 150 20.69 20.36 9.26
N LEU A 151 20.43 19.67 8.15
CA LEU A 151 21.50 19.07 7.34
C LEU A 151 22.44 20.16 6.80
N ILE A 152 21.86 21.27 6.32
CA ILE A 152 22.62 22.42 5.83
C ILE A 152 23.43 23.06 6.95
N ALA A 153 22.82 23.29 8.12
CA ALA A 153 23.50 23.86 9.29
C ALA A 153 24.60 22.94 9.81
N LEU A 154 24.36 21.63 9.86
CA LEU A 154 25.34 20.63 10.27
C LEU A 154 26.52 20.59 9.30
N TRP A 155 26.25 20.60 8.00
CA TRP A 155 27.29 20.66 6.98
C TRP A 155 28.13 21.94 7.13
N HIS A 156 27.48 23.07 7.38
CA HIS A 156 28.16 24.34 7.64
C HIS A 156 29.08 24.25 8.86
N ILE A 157 28.61 23.68 9.99
CA ILE A 157 29.42 23.47 11.19
C ILE A 157 30.63 22.56 10.88
N ILE A 158 30.40 21.47 10.14
CA ILE A 158 31.47 20.55 9.72
C ILE A 158 32.53 21.31 8.91
N LEU A 159 32.14 22.18 7.99
CA LEU A 159 33.08 22.97 7.18
C LEU A 159 33.88 23.98 8.00
N VAL A 160 33.29 24.55 9.05
CA VAL A 160 33.98 25.48 9.96
C VAL A 160 35.04 24.76 10.79
N ILE A 161 34.76 23.51 11.19
CA ILE A 161 35.65 22.71 12.04
C ILE A 161 36.71 21.96 11.22
N ALA A 162 36.40 21.62 9.96
CA ALA A 162 37.25 20.77 9.14
C ALA A 162 38.62 21.41 8.82
N PRO A 163 39.70 20.60 8.71
CA PRO A 163 41.03 21.08 8.36
C PRO A 163 41.06 21.77 6.98
N GLN A 164 42.02 22.67 6.78
CA GLN A 164 42.11 23.50 5.58
C GLN A 164 42.28 22.70 4.26
N ASP A 165 42.69 21.44 4.31
CA ASP A 165 42.94 20.61 3.12
C ASP A 165 41.68 19.98 2.51
N VAL A 166 40.58 19.87 3.25
CA VAL A 166 39.32 19.26 2.75
C VAL A 166 38.46 20.27 1.96
N ARG A 167 39.04 21.44 1.65
CA ARG A 167 38.35 22.59 1.07
C ARG A 167 37.92 22.43 -0.38
N GLY A 168 38.10 21.29 -1.05
CA GLY A 168 37.39 20.97 -2.30
C GLY A 168 36.00 20.37 -2.08
N ALA A 169 35.75 19.81 -0.89
CA ALA A 169 34.55 19.04 -0.60
C ALA A 169 33.32 19.90 -0.24
N HIS A 170 33.49 21.21 -0.01
CA HIS A 170 32.41 22.08 0.45
C HIS A 170 31.21 22.09 -0.50
N MET A 171 31.46 22.23 -1.81
CA MET A 171 30.41 22.19 -2.83
C MET A 171 29.74 20.83 -2.90
N VAL A 172 30.55 19.76 -2.81
CA VAL A 172 30.06 18.38 -2.91
C VAL A 172 29.02 18.11 -1.84
N GLY A 173 29.22 18.56 -0.59
CA GLY A 173 28.24 18.34 0.45
C GLY A 173 26.94 19.13 0.27
N TYR A 174 26.98 20.40 -0.13
CA TYR A 174 25.76 21.15 -0.44
C TYR A 174 24.99 20.51 -1.60
N VAL A 175 25.69 20.12 -2.67
CA VAL A 175 25.10 19.41 -3.82
C VAL A 175 24.50 18.07 -3.37
N THR A 176 25.20 17.31 -2.53
CA THR A 176 24.72 16.03 -2.00
C THR A 176 23.46 16.22 -1.16
N ILE A 177 23.42 17.24 -0.30
CA ILE A 177 22.25 17.54 0.53
C ILE A 177 21.05 17.94 -0.35
N ILE A 178 21.25 18.81 -1.35
CA ILE A 178 20.19 19.22 -2.27
C ILE A 178 19.69 18.02 -3.09
N ALA A 179 20.60 17.19 -3.62
CA ALA A 179 20.26 15.99 -4.38
C ALA A 179 19.49 14.97 -3.51
N PHE A 180 19.95 14.74 -2.28
CA PHE A 180 19.28 13.89 -1.31
C PHE A 180 17.88 14.41 -0.97
N LEU A 181 17.73 15.73 -0.79
CA LEU A 181 16.43 16.34 -0.53
C LEU A 181 15.48 16.27 -1.74
N GLY A 182 16.03 16.26 -2.97
CA GLY A 182 15.29 16.01 -4.21
C GLY A 182 14.54 14.67 -4.21
N ILE A 183 15.04 13.66 -3.50
CA ILE A 183 14.40 12.34 -3.40
C ILE A 183 13.04 12.41 -2.71
N PHE A 184 12.80 13.40 -1.84
CA PHE A 184 11.54 13.54 -1.10
C PHE A 184 10.37 14.12 -1.92
N ARG A 185 10.57 14.34 -3.23
CA ARG A 185 9.53 14.68 -4.22
C ARG A 185 8.63 15.85 -3.80
N ASN A 186 9.18 16.79 -3.05
CA ASN A 186 8.47 17.99 -2.63
C ASN A 186 9.25 19.22 -3.12
N ILE A 187 8.73 19.83 -4.20
CA ILE A 187 9.36 20.99 -4.85
C ILE A 187 9.60 22.13 -3.86
N ALA A 188 8.68 22.39 -2.94
CA ALA A 188 8.84 23.46 -1.95
C ALA A 188 9.99 23.16 -0.96
N THR A 189 10.15 21.90 -0.54
CA THR A 189 11.27 21.47 0.30
C THR A 189 12.61 21.63 -0.40
N VAL A 190 12.70 21.21 -1.66
CA VAL A 190 13.91 21.34 -2.48
C VAL A 190 14.27 22.81 -2.70
N LEU A 191 13.28 23.66 -3.01
CA LEU A 191 13.50 25.08 -3.25
C LEU A 191 13.98 25.80 -1.99
N ILE A 192 13.35 25.55 -0.84
CA ILE A 192 13.79 26.15 0.43
C ILE A 192 15.17 25.64 0.85
N ALA A 193 15.46 24.35 0.64
CA ALA A 193 16.79 23.81 0.89
C ALA A 193 17.85 24.43 -0.04
N GLY A 194 17.53 24.64 -1.31
CA GLY A 194 18.40 25.33 -2.27
C GLY A 194 18.69 26.77 -1.84
N ILE A 195 17.66 27.55 -1.51
CA ILE A 195 17.82 28.93 -1.01
C ILE A 195 18.61 28.94 0.29
N SER A 196 18.30 28.06 1.23
CA SER A 196 19.02 27.95 2.50
C SER A 196 20.48 27.56 2.31
N SER A 197 20.80 26.75 1.29
CA SER A 197 22.17 26.37 0.95
C SER A 197 22.94 27.55 0.37
N LEU A 198 22.32 28.35 -0.52
CA LEU A 198 22.90 29.58 -1.04
C LEU A 198 23.17 30.60 0.07
N ILE A 199 22.22 30.80 0.98
CA ILE A 199 22.39 31.69 2.13
C ILE A 199 23.50 31.18 3.04
N SER A 200 23.52 29.89 3.36
CA SER A 200 24.58 29.28 4.18
C SER A 200 25.96 29.44 3.56
N TYR A 201 26.07 29.27 2.24
CA TYR A 201 27.31 29.50 1.50
C TYR A 201 27.75 30.96 1.53
N LEU A 202 26.82 31.91 1.33
CA LEU A 202 27.09 33.35 1.41
C LEU A 202 27.55 33.77 2.82
N ILE A 203 26.95 33.20 3.88
CA ILE A 203 27.38 33.42 5.26
C ILE A 203 28.81 32.89 5.45
N LEU A 204 29.09 31.68 4.97
CA LEU A 204 30.43 31.09 5.07
C LEU A 204 31.46 31.99 4.37
N PHE A 205 31.14 32.47 3.17
CA PHE A 205 31.97 33.39 2.43
C PHE A 205 32.18 34.70 3.18
N TYR A 206 31.11 35.35 3.65
CA TYR A 206 31.19 36.65 4.31
C TYR A 206 32.01 36.64 5.62
N PHE A 207 31.84 35.61 6.45
CA PHE A 207 32.50 35.54 7.76
C PHE A 207 33.92 34.97 7.72
N TYR A 208 34.23 34.07 6.78
CA TYR A 208 35.51 33.36 6.76
C TYR A 208 36.47 33.81 5.64
N TYR A 209 36.04 34.72 4.77
CA TYR A 209 36.94 35.45 3.87
C TYR A 209 37.67 36.55 4.65
N PRO A 210 39.02 36.68 4.59
CA PRO A 210 39.95 36.23 3.54
C PRO A 210 40.80 34.98 3.88
N HIS A 211 40.55 34.29 4.99
CA HIS A 211 41.40 33.18 5.45
C HIS A 211 41.36 31.94 4.54
N ILE A 212 40.42 31.89 3.58
CA ILE A 212 40.23 30.80 2.64
C ILE A 212 40.62 31.25 1.23
N VAL A 213 41.91 31.13 0.89
CA VAL A 213 42.53 31.67 -0.33
C VAL A 213 42.04 31.03 -1.65
N ARG A 214 41.18 29.99 -1.61
CA ARG A 214 40.73 29.23 -2.81
C ARG A 214 39.22 29.26 -3.11
N LEU A 215 38.42 30.00 -2.36
CA LEU A 215 36.99 30.12 -2.68
C LEU A 215 36.81 31.08 -3.86
N HIS A 216 36.16 30.62 -4.93
CA HIS A 216 35.79 31.47 -6.06
C HIS A 216 34.27 31.72 -5.98
N PRO A 217 33.83 32.77 -5.26
CA PRO A 217 32.43 32.93 -4.87
C PRO A 217 31.48 32.99 -6.08
N MET A 218 31.92 33.63 -7.17
CA MET A 218 31.11 33.77 -8.38
C MET A 218 30.83 32.44 -9.09
N PRO A 219 31.84 31.67 -9.55
CA PRO A 219 31.57 30.40 -10.22
C PRO A 219 30.88 29.38 -9.30
N ASP A 220 31.19 29.37 -8.01
CA ASP A 220 30.56 28.44 -7.07
C ASP A 220 29.07 28.75 -6.89
N MET A 221 28.68 30.03 -6.76
CA MET A 221 27.28 30.43 -6.67
C MET A 221 26.51 30.11 -7.95
N VAL A 222 27.11 30.36 -9.12
CA VAL A 222 26.51 30.02 -10.42
C VAL A 222 26.31 28.51 -10.52
N PHE A 223 27.32 27.72 -10.12
CA PHE A 223 27.23 26.27 -10.13
C PHE A 223 26.12 25.75 -9.22
N LEU A 224 26.02 26.25 -7.98
CA LEU A 224 24.94 25.89 -7.07
C LEU A 224 23.56 26.26 -7.62
N ALA A 225 23.42 27.44 -8.22
CA ALA A 225 22.17 27.86 -8.85
C ALA A 225 21.76 26.91 -9.99
N VAL A 226 22.71 26.54 -10.86
CA VAL A 226 22.46 25.57 -11.94
C VAL A 226 22.05 24.21 -11.39
N ILE A 227 22.74 23.71 -10.35
CA ILE A 227 22.38 22.44 -9.70
C ILE A 227 20.98 22.51 -9.09
N ILE A 228 20.62 23.60 -8.43
CA ILE A 228 19.28 23.78 -7.86
C ILE A 228 18.22 23.73 -8.96
N VAL A 229 18.43 24.40 -10.09
CA VAL A 229 17.50 24.36 -11.23
C VAL A 229 17.36 22.94 -11.78
N ILE A 230 18.47 22.22 -11.97
CA ILE A 230 18.46 20.83 -12.44
C ILE A 230 17.70 19.93 -11.46
N VAL A 231 17.97 20.03 -10.16
CA VAL A 231 17.30 19.19 -9.15
C VAL A 231 15.81 19.52 -9.05
N ILE A 232 15.41 20.79 -9.14
CA ILE A 232 13.99 21.18 -9.20
C ILE A 232 13.32 20.57 -10.43
N PHE A 233 13.94 20.67 -11.61
CA PHE A 233 13.41 20.11 -12.85
C PHE A 233 13.23 18.58 -12.76
N VAL A 234 14.27 17.87 -12.32
CA VAL A 234 14.23 16.42 -12.13
C VAL A 234 13.15 16.03 -11.11
N THR A 235 13.07 16.74 -9.99
CA THR A 235 12.08 16.48 -8.93
C THR A 235 10.66 16.69 -9.45
N SER A 236 10.41 17.76 -10.21
CA SER A 236 9.12 18.05 -10.83
C SER A 236 8.71 16.97 -11.82
N SER A 237 9.65 16.54 -12.68
CA SER A 237 9.41 15.48 -13.65
C SER A 237 9.06 14.16 -12.96
N ILE A 238 9.83 13.76 -11.94
CA ILE A 238 9.56 12.55 -11.15
C ILE A 238 8.19 12.62 -10.47
N GLN A 239 7.80 13.80 -9.96
CA GLN A 239 6.51 13.99 -9.30
C GLN A 239 5.35 13.79 -10.29
N GLU A 240 5.46 14.30 -11.52
CA GLU A 240 4.45 14.13 -12.57
C GLU A 240 4.29 12.67 -12.98
N TYR A 241 5.39 11.97 -13.28
CA TYR A 241 5.36 10.53 -13.60
C TYR A 241 4.72 9.71 -12.47
N PHE A 242 5.00 10.10 -11.23
CA PHE A 242 4.50 9.39 -10.07
C PHE A 242 2.99 9.60 -9.85
N LEU A 243 2.51 10.84 -10.05
CA LEU A 243 1.08 11.14 -10.02
C LEU A 243 0.34 10.35 -11.11
N GLY A 244 0.86 10.36 -12.34
CA GLY A 244 0.28 9.57 -13.43
C GLY A 244 0.23 8.07 -13.13
N LEU A 245 1.28 7.50 -12.53
CA LEU A 245 1.28 6.08 -12.13
C LEU A 245 0.22 5.78 -11.07
N THR A 246 -0.02 6.71 -10.14
CA THR A 246 -1.04 6.55 -9.09
C THR A 246 -2.44 6.60 -9.70
N ASP A 247 -2.69 7.55 -10.59
CA ASP A 247 -3.99 7.67 -11.27
C ASP A 247 -4.30 6.41 -12.12
N VAL A 248 -3.29 5.83 -12.79
CA VAL A 248 -3.43 4.54 -13.53
C VAL A 248 -3.70 3.35 -12.60
N GLN A 249 -3.10 3.32 -11.41
CA GLN A 249 -3.38 2.27 -10.41
C GLN A 249 -4.81 2.36 -9.89
N ASP A 250 -5.30 3.57 -9.63
CA ASP A 250 -6.68 3.81 -9.18
C ASP A 250 -7.68 3.42 -10.30
N GLU A 251 -7.40 3.75 -11.56
CA GLU A 251 -8.23 3.33 -12.71
C GLU A 251 -8.25 1.80 -12.87
N LEU A 252 -7.12 1.12 -12.65
CA LEU A 252 -7.07 -0.35 -12.67
C LEU A 252 -7.83 -0.97 -11.50
N GLU A 253 -7.74 -0.40 -10.30
CA GLU A 253 -8.44 -0.92 -9.12
C GLU A 253 -9.96 -0.77 -9.26
N THR A 254 -10.42 0.38 -9.75
CA THR A 254 -11.84 0.64 -10.04
C THR A 254 -12.36 -0.26 -11.15
N SER A 255 -11.59 -0.43 -12.24
CA SER A 255 -11.92 -1.37 -13.32
C SER A 255 -12.01 -2.81 -12.82
N ARG A 256 -11.05 -3.24 -11.99
CA ARG A 256 -11.06 -4.57 -11.38
C ARG A 256 -12.26 -4.79 -10.47
N MET A 257 -12.60 -3.82 -9.62
CA MET A 257 -13.74 -3.92 -8.72
C MET A 257 -15.07 -4.00 -9.50
N SER A 258 -15.23 -3.18 -10.54
CA SER A 258 -16.43 -3.25 -11.39
C SER A 258 -16.56 -4.60 -12.10
N LEU A 259 -15.44 -5.14 -12.61
CA LEU A 259 -15.40 -6.46 -13.24
C LEU A 259 -15.73 -7.58 -12.26
N GLU A 260 -15.21 -7.52 -11.03
CA GLU A 260 -15.50 -8.51 -9.99
C GLU A 260 -16.99 -8.52 -9.64
N ILE A 261 -17.62 -7.34 -9.50
CA ILE A 261 -19.07 -7.23 -9.27
C ILE A 261 -19.85 -7.83 -10.44
N GLN A 262 -19.45 -7.54 -11.68
CA GLN A 262 -20.11 -8.08 -12.88
C GLN A 262 -19.99 -9.60 -12.96
N VAL A 263 -18.80 -10.16 -12.73
CA VAL A 263 -18.57 -11.60 -12.71
C VAL A 263 -19.41 -12.27 -11.62
N ARG A 264 -19.46 -11.68 -10.42
CA ARG A 264 -20.28 -12.22 -9.32
C ARG A 264 -21.77 -12.20 -9.65
N ALA A 265 -22.27 -11.12 -10.24
CA ALA A 265 -23.65 -11.02 -10.68
C ALA A 265 -23.99 -12.07 -11.74
N ARG A 266 -23.15 -12.23 -12.77
CA ARG A 266 -23.32 -13.27 -13.80
C ARG A 266 -23.25 -14.68 -13.25
N THR A 267 -22.35 -14.92 -12.30
CA THR A 267 -22.22 -16.24 -11.64
C THR A 267 -23.52 -16.58 -10.89
N ARG A 268 -24.09 -15.61 -10.16
CA ARG A 268 -25.36 -15.79 -9.46
C ARG A 268 -26.54 -16.01 -10.42
N GLU A 269 -26.61 -15.25 -11.51
CA GLU A 269 -27.62 -15.47 -12.57
C GLU A 269 -27.54 -16.89 -13.16
N LEU A 270 -26.32 -17.40 -13.40
CA LEU A 270 -26.11 -18.75 -13.89
C LEU A 270 -26.49 -19.83 -12.87
N GLU A 271 -26.22 -19.61 -11.58
CA GLU A 271 -26.65 -20.52 -10.51
C GLU A 271 -28.18 -20.57 -10.42
N GLU A 272 -28.87 -19.42 -10.43
CA GLU A 272 -30.33 -19.35 -10.38
C GLU A 272 -30.97 -20.03 -11.61
N LEU A 273 -30.38 -19.86 -12.80
CA LEU A 273 -30.81 -20.57 -14.02
C LEU A 273 -30.60 -22.07 -13.92
N ARG A 274 -29.43 -22.52 -13.42
CA ARG A 274 -29.13 -23.94 -13.24
C ARG A 274 -30.11 -24.60 -12.28
N ASP A 275 -30.34 -23.98 -11.12
CA ASP A 275 -31.26 -24.50 -10.11
C ASP A 275 -32.72 -24.51 -10.62
N GLY A 276 -33.10 -23.54 -11.46
CA GLY A 276 -34.39 -23.54 -12.16
C GLY A 276 -34.54 -24.68 -13.17
N LEU A 277 -33.49 -24.95 -13.96
CA LEU A 277 -33.46 -26.07 -14.90
C LEU A 277 -33.53 -27.43 -14.18
N GLU A 278 -32.80 -27.58 -13.07
CA GLU A 278 -32.77 -28.81 -12.28
C GLU A 278 -34.15 -29.14 -11.72
N LYS A 279 -34.86 -28.15 -11.16
CA LYS A 279 -36.26 -28.31 -10.73
C LYS A 279 -37.18 -28.71 -11.88
N SER A 280 -37.04 -28.08 -13.06
CA SER A 280 -37.86 -28.44 -14.23
C SER A 280 -37.59 -29.86 -14.72
N ILE A 281 -36.33 -30.31 -14.65
CA ILE A 281 -35.94 -31.69 -14.98
C ILE A 281 -36.56 -32.66 -13.97
N GLU A 282 -36.49 -32.36 -12.67
CA GLU A 282 -37.07 -33.19 -11.62
C GLU A 282 -38.60 -33.31 -11.75
N GLU A 283 -39.29 -32.20 -11.97
CA GLU A 283 -40.74 -32.15 -12.22
C GLU A 283 -41.14 -32.99 -13.44
N ARG A 284 -40.44 -32.81 -14.58
CA ARG A 284 -40.69 -33.58 -15.81
C ARG A 284 -40.38 -35.05 -15.65
N THR A 285 -39.33 -35.40 -14.92
CA THR A 285 -38.94 -36.79 -14.66
C THR A 285 -39.99 -37.47 -13.77
N SER A 286 -40.50 -36.77 -12.75
CA SER A 286 -41.60 -37.23 -11.91
C SER A 286 -42.91 -37.42 -12.69
N GLU A 287 -43.28 -36.48 -13.57
CA GLU A 287 -44.45 -36.62 -14.44
C GLU A 287 -44.31 -37.80 -15.40
N LEU A 288 -43.12 -37.98 -16.01
CA LEU A 288 -42.85 -39.09 -16.92
C LEU A 288 -42.96 -40.44 -16.21
N ASN A 289 -42.40 -40.57 -15.01
CA ASN A 289 -42.50 -41.79 -14.20
C ASN A 289 -43.95 -42.15 -13.87
N LYS A 290 -44.79 -41.17 -13.53
CA LYS A 290 -46.23 -41.40 -13.31
C LYS A 290 -46.94 -41.93 -14.56
N LYS A 291 -46.65 -41.36 -15.73
CA LYS A 291 -47.20 -41.85 -17.00
C LYS A 291 -46.75 -43.28 -17.31
N VAL A 292 -45.49 -43.61 -17.03
CA VAL A 292 -44.97 -44.97 -17.17
C VAL A 292 -45.74 -45.94 -16.26
N GLU A 293 -45.95 -45.61 -14.98
CA GLU A 293 -46.74 -46.43 -14.06
C GLU A 293 -48.19 -46.62 -14.51
N GLU A 294 -48.83 -45.57 -15.04
CA GLU A 294 -50.18 -45.64 -15.62
C GLU A 294 -50.22 -46.57 -16.83
N PHE A 295 -49.25 -46.47 -17.74
CA PHE A 295 -49.14 -47.37 -18.88
C PHE A 295 -48.90 -48.82 -18.46
N GLU A 296 -48.07 -49.08 -17.45
CA GLU A 296 -47.88 -50.42 -16.91
C GLU A 296 -49.16 -51.01 -16.32
N LYS A 297 -49.92 -50.21 -15.56
CA LYS A 297 -51.23 -50.62 -15.02
C LYS A 297 -52.22 -50.92 -16.13
N PHE A 298 -52.29 -50.06 -17.15
CA PHE A 298 -53.15 -50.26 -18.31
C PHE A 298 -52.78 -51.53 -19.08
N ASN A 299 -51.48 -51.76 -19.30
CA ASN A 299 -50.98 -52.95 -19.97
C ASN A 299 -51.34 -54.24 -19.19
N LYS A 300 -51.15 -54.25 -17.86
CA LYS A 300 -51.57 -55.38 -17.00
C LYS A 300 -53.07 -55.67 -17.11
N LEU A 301 -53.91 -54.63 -17.21
CA LEU A 301 -55.36 -54.80 -17.40
C LEU A 301 -55.71 -55.36 -18.79
N ILE A 302 -55.04 -54.91 -19.85
CA ILE A 302 -55.22 -55.44 -21.21
C ILE A 302 -54.82 -56.90 -21.27
N VAL A 303 -53.60 -57.25 -20.82
CA VAL A 303 -53.12 -58.65 -20.81
C VAL A 303 -54.08 -59.54 -20.01
N GLY A 304 -54.59 -59.06 -18.87
CA GLY A 304 -55.60 -59.77 -18.09
C GLY A 304 -56.93 -59.98 -18.84
N ARG A 305 -57.38 -59.01 -19.66
CA ARG A 305 -58.56 -59.14 -20.52
C ARG A 305 -58.32 -60.12 -21.66
N GLU A 306 -57.16 -60.07 -22.30
CA GLU A 306 -56.78 -60.98 -23.37
C GLU A 306 -56.75 -62.42 -22.87
N MET A 307 -56.12 -62.68 -21.72
CA MET A 307 -56.12 -64.01 -21.09
C MET A 307 -57.54 -64.52 -20.79
N LYS A 308 -58.41 -63.67 -20.22
CA LYS A 308 -59.83 -64.03 -20.01
C LYS A 308 -60.57 -64.32 -21.32
N MET A 309 -60.28 -63.58 -22.39
CA MET A 309 -60.88 -63.82 -23.70
C MET A 309 -60.46 -65.15 -24.29
N VAL A 310 -59.18 -65.53 -24.12
CA VAL A 310 -58.65 -66.84 -24.52
C VAL A 310 -59.36 -67.96 -23.75
N ASP A 311 -59.53 -67.83 -22.44
CA ASP A 311 -60.23 -68.82 -21.61
C ASP A 311 -61.71 -68.94 -22.00
N LEU A 312 -62.39 -67.83 -22.26
CA LEU A 312 -63.79 -67.83 -22.70
C LEU A 312 -63.95 -68.48 -24.07
N LYS A 313 -63.04 -68.22 -25.03
CA LYS A 313 -63.05 -68.88 -26.34
C LYS A 313 -62.89 -70.40 -26.22
N LYS A 314 -61.96 -70.87 -25.38
CA LYS A 314 -61.79 -72.31 -25.11
C LYS A 314 -63.06 -72.95 -24.55
N LYS A 315 -63.72 -72.32 -23.58
CA LYS A 315 -64.99 -72.81 -23.01
C LYS A 315 -66.12 -72.88 -24.04
N ILE A 316 -66.20 -71.90 -24.95
CA ILE A 316 -67.20 -71.92 -26.04
C ILE A 316 -66.93 -73.11 -26.97
N GLU A 317 -65.67 -73.35 -27.36
CA GLU A 317 -65.30 -74.52 -28.18
C GLU A 317 -65.64 -75.86 -27.51
N GLU A 318 -65.43 -75.98 -26.20
CA GLU A 318 -65.80 -77.18 -25.42
C GLU A 318 -67.32 -77.41 -25.41
N LEU A 319 -68.09 -76.36 -25.10
CA LEU A 319 -69.56 -76.43 -25.10
C LEU A 319 -70.14 -76.71 -26.49
N GLU A 320 -69.52 -76.19 -27.56
CA GLU A 320 -69.92 -76.50 -28.94
C GLU A 320 -69.63 -77.94 -29.34
N LYS A 321 -68.56 -78.55 -28.80
CA LYS A 321 -68.28 -79.98 -29.00
C LYS A 321 -69.29 -80.86 -28.28
N GLU A 322 -69.67 -80.53 -27.05
CA GLU A 322 -70.70 -81.26 -26.30
C GLU A 322 -72.07 -81.24 -27.02
N LYS A 323 -72.45 -80.11 -27.62
CA LYS A 323 -73.72 -79.98 -28.36
C LYS A 323 -73.80 -80.73 -29.69
N LYS A 324 -72.66 -81.15 -30.24
CA LYS A 324 -72.59 -81.90 -31.52
C LYS A 324 -72.47 -83.41 -31.32
N SER A 325 -72.33 -83.88 -30.08
CA SER A 325 -72.40 -85.31 -29.71
C SER A 325 -73.81 -85.73 -29.34
#